data_AF-A0A0Q9Y7E6-F1
#
_entry.id   AF-A0A0Q9Y7E6-F1
#
_cell.length_a   1.000
_cell.length_b   1.000
_cell.length_c   1.000
_cell.angle_alpha   90.00
_cell.angle_beta   90.00
_cell.angle_gamma   90.00
#
_symmetry.space_group_name_H-M   'P 1'
#
loop_
_entity.id
_entity.type
_entity.pdbx_description
1 polymer ?
#
loop_
_entity_poly.entity_id
_entity_poly.type
_entity_poly.pdbx_seq_one_letter_code
_entity_poly.pdbx_strand_id
1 'polypeptide(L)' 'MRLFLAVIVGIIGGFILGIALSSFIGIWGVVLWNEPMGIKFLPYFTSFICAIIVPMIELKSQIRH' A
#
# COMPACT_ATOMS: atom_id res chain seq x y z
N MET A 1 12.76 -3.84 18.64
CA MET A 1 11.35 -4.23 18.36
C MET A 1 10.60 -3.24 17.47
N ARG A 2 10.89 -1.92 17.52
CA ARG A 2 10.19 -0.91 16.69
C ARG A 2 10.25 -1.15 15.19
N LEU A 3 11.38 -1.58 14.65
CA LEU A 3 11.53 -1.86 13.22
C LEU A 3 10.63 -3.01 12.74
N PHE A 4 10.48 -4.05 13.55
CA PHE A 4 9.60 -5.19 13.26
C PHE A 4 8.12 -4.77 13.25
N LEU A 5 7.71 -3.93 14.22
CA LEU A 5 6.38 -3.32 14.23
C LEU A 5 6.13 -2.45 13.00
N ALA A 6 7.12 -1.65 12.58
CA ALA A 6 7.02 -0.81 11.39
C ALA A 6 6.82 -1.63 10.11
N VAL A 7 7.49 -2.78 9.97
CA VAL A 7 7.29 -3.71 8.86
C VAL A 7 5.87 -4.29 8.87
N ILE A 8 5.38 -4.76 10.03
CA ILE A 8 4.01 -5.31 10.14
C ILE A 8 2.96 -4.24 9.80
N VAL A 9 3.13 -3.03 10.32
CA VAL A 9 2.25 -1.89 10.02
C VAL A 9 2.30 -1.53 8.54
N GLY A 10 3.49 -1.57 7.91
CA GLY A 10 3.65 -1.36 6.48
C GLY A 10 2.95 -2.44 5.64
N ILE A 11 3.08 -3.71 6.01
CA ILE A 11 2.41 -4.82 5.31
C ILE A 11 0.88 -4.69 5.41
N ILE A 12 0.36 -4.60 6.63
CA ILE A 12 -1.09 -4.55 6.90
C ILE A 12 -1.69 -3.25 6.35
N GLY A 13 -1.05 -2.11 6.67
CA GLY A 13 -1.48 -0.79 6.22
C GLY A 13 -1.44 -0.68 4.69
N GLY A 14 -0.34 -1.10 4.05
CA GLY A 14 -0.20 -1.10 2.60
C GLY A 14 -1.17 -2.04 1.89
N PHE A 15 -1.53 -3.16 2.51
CA PHE A 15 -2.55 -4.06 1.97
C PHE A 15 -3.94 -3.44 1.99
N ILE A 16 -4.34 -2.83 3.12
CA ILE A 16 -5.63 -2.14 3.26
C ILE A 16 -5.72 -0.95 2.29
N LEU A 17 -4.66 -0.13 2.23
CA LEU A 17 -4.55 0.97 1.26
C LEU A 17 -4.66 0.47 -0.18
N GLY A 18 -4.01 -0.64 -0.48
CA GLY A 18 -4.05 -1.31 -1.77
C GLY A 18 -5.43 -1.80 -2.18
N ILE A 19 -6.19 -2.37 -1.24
CA ILE A 19 -7.59 -2.76 -1.48
C ILE A 19 -8.42 -1.53 -1.82
N ALA A 20 -8.30 -0.46 -1.03
CA ALA A 20 -9.03 0.78 -1.27
C ALA A 20 -8.69 1.37 -2.65
N LEU A 21 -7.40 1.38 -3.02
CA LEU A 21 -6.94 1.86 -4.32
C LEU A 21 -7.47 0.99 -5.46
N SER A 22 -7.46 -0.33 -5.30
CA SER A 22 -8.00 -1.28 -6.28
C SER A 22 -9.49 -1.07 -6.51
N SER A 23 -10.27 -0.84 -5.45
CA SER A 23 -11.69 -0.53 -5.56
C SER A 23 -11.92 0.81 -6.26
N PHE A 24 -11.09 1.82 -5.95
CA PHE A 24 -11.13 3.11 -6.64
C PHE A 24 -10.90 2.96 -8.15
N ILE A 25 -9.89 2.19 -8.54
CA ILE A 25 -9.56 1.94 -9.95
C ILE A 25 -10.69 1.17 -10.65
N GLY A 26 -11.29 0.20 -9.96
CA GLY A 26 -12.49 -0.49 -10.45
C GLY A 26 -13.65 0.45 -10.77
N ILE A 27 -13.97 1.35 -9.84
CA ILE A 27 -15.03 2.34 -10.02
C ILE A 27 -14.70 3.29 -11.18
N TRP A 28 -13.48 3.80 -11.22
CA TRP A 28 -13.02 4.69 -12.29
C TRP A 28 -13.02 4.00 -13.66
N GLY A 29 -12.69 2.72 -13.73
CA GLY A 29 -12.79 1.91 -14.94
C GLY A 29 -14.21 1.86 -15.48
N VAL A 30 -15.19 1.61 -14.61
CA VAL A 30 -16.61 1.60 -15.01
C VAL A 30 -17.06 2.99 -15.46
N VAL A 31 -16.66 4.05 -14.76
CA VAL A 31 -17.07 5.43 -15.09
C VAL A 31 -16.52 5.91 -16.43
N LEU A 32 -15.26 5.58 -16.75
CA LEU A 32 -14.59 6.09 -17.95
C LEU A 32 -14.71 5.17 -19.18
N TRP A 33 -14.68 3.85 -18.96
CA TRP A 33 -14.63 2.85 -20.03
C TRP A 33 -15.86 1.95 -20.09
N ASN A 34 -16.83 2.12 -19.18
CA ASN A 34 -18.02 1.27 -19.05
C ASN A 34 -17.68 -0.23 -18.83
N GLU A 35 -16.44 -0.52 -18.41
CA GLU A 35 -15.94 -1.85 -18.14
C GLU A 35 -15.21 -1.87 -16.79
N PRO A 36 -15.42 -2.90 -15.95
CA PRO A 36 -14.73 -3.01 -14.67
C PRO A 36 -13.24 -3.33 -14.90
N MET A 37 -12.41 -2.29 -14.98
CA MET A 37 -10.95 -2.43 -15.03
C MET A 37 -10.37 -2.61 -13.63
N GLY A 38 -9.64 -3.71 -13.43
CA GLY A 38 -8.92 -3.97 -12.19
C GLY A 38 -7.47 -4.35 -12.46
N ILE A 39 -6.55 -3.78 -11.69
CA ILE A 39 -5.15 -4.22 -11.73
C ILE A 39 -5.03 -5.46 -10.85
N LYS A 40 -4.77 -6.61 -11.49
CA LYS A 40 -4.53 -7.87 -10.78
C LYS A 40 -3.38 -7.71 -9.78
N PHE A 41 -3.61 -8.17 -8.54
CA PHE A 41 -2.65 -8.16 -7.45
C PHE A 41 -2.18 -6.77 -6.98
N LEU A 42 -2.88 -5.68 -7.33
CA LEU A 42 -2.55 -4.33 -6.86
C LEU A 42 -2.35 -4.26 -5.33
N PRO A 43 -3.21 -4.89 -4.50
CA PRO A 43 -3.05 -4.85 -3.05
C PRO A 43 -1.73 -5.44 -2.56
N TYR A 44 -1.25 -6.50 -3.22
CA TYR A 44 0.02 -7.15 -2.89
C TYR A 44 1.20 -6.27 -3.25
N PHE A 45 1.17 -5.60 -4.42
CA PHE A 45 2.22 -4.66 -4.80
C PHE A 45 2.31 -3.49 -3.83
N THR A 46 1.18 -2.86 -3.47
CA THR A 46 1.15 -1.79 -2.47
C THR A 46 1.60 -2.25 -1.09
N SER A 47 1.20 -3.46 -0.66
CA SER A 47 1.64 -4.02 0.62
C SER A 47 3.16 -4.21 0.65
N PHE A 48 3.74 -4.76 -0.42
CA PHE A 48 5.18 -4.98 -0.52
C PHE A 48 5.96 -3.66 -0.52
N ILE A 49 5.50 -2.67 -1.29
CA ILE A 49 6.12 -1.35 -1.35
C ILE A 49 6.04 -0.65 0.02
N CYS A 50 4.87 -0.69 0.66
CA CYS A 50 4.66 -0.04 1.96
C CYS A 50 5.45 -0.73 3.08
N ALA A 51 5.64 -2.05 3.00
CA ALA A 51 6.50 -2.82 3.90
C ALA A 51 7.97 -2.38 3.85
N ILE A 52 8.43 -1.78 2.74
CA ILE A 52 9.79 -1.24 2.59
C ILE A 52 9.82 0.25 2.96
N ILE A 53 8.86 1.03 2.47
CA ILE A 53 8.81 2.49 2.68
C ILE A 53 8.63 2.84 4.15
N VAL A 54 7.71 2.18 4.87
CA VAL A 54 7.40 2.50 6.27
C VAL A 54 8.63 2.33 7.19
N PRO A 55 9.36 1.19 7.20
CA PRO A 55 10.58 1.07 7.99
C PRO A 55 11.72 1.97 7.48
N MET A 56 11.80 2.29 6.18
CA MET A 56 12.76 3.28 5.68
C MET A 56 12.50 4.68 6.26
N ILE A 57 11.23 5.08 6.35
CA ILE A 57 10.84 6.37 6.97
C ILE A 57 11.16 6.35 8.45
N GLU A 58 10.85 5.27 9.17
CA GLU A 58 11.15 5.14 10.60
C GLU A 58 12.66 5.21 10.86
N LEU A 59 13.48 4.54 10.03
CA LEU A 59 14.94 4.60 10.13
C LEU A 59 15.46 6.02 9.88
N LYS A 60 14.92 6.71 8.86
CA LYS A 60 15.27 8.10 8.54
C LYS A 60 14.85 9.08 9.65
N SER A 61 13.72 8.79 10.30
CA SER A 61 13.21 9.55 11.45
C SER A 61 14.14 9.41 12.65
N GLN A 62 14.62 8.20 12.95
CA GLN A 62 15.60 7.97 14.02
C GLN A 62 16.96 8.64 13.78
N ILE A 63 17.44 8.72 12.53
CA ILE A 63 18.73 9.36 12.22
C ILE A 63 18.66 10.89 12.34
N ARG A 64 17.47 11.48 12.17
CA ARG A 64 17.27 12.94 12.22
C ARG A 64 17.09 13.47 13.65
N HIS A 65 17.02 12.59 14.64
CA HIS A 65 16.70 12.94 16.03
C HIS A 65 17.90 12.73 16.95
#